data_AF-A0A6M4PA68-F1
#
_entry.id   AF-A0A6M4PA68-F1
#
_cell.length_a   1.000
_cell.length_b   1.000
_cell.length_c   1.000
_cell.angle_alpha   90.00
_cell.angle_beta   90.00
_cell.angle_gamma   90.00
#
_symmetry.space_group_name_H-M   'P 1'
#
loop_
_entity.id
_entity.type
_entity.pdbx_description
1 polymer ?
#
loop_
_entity_poly.entity_id
_entity_poly.type
_entity_poly.pdbx_seq_one_letter_code
_entity_poly.pdbx_strand_id
1 'polypeptide(L)'
;MRLPDINDLIQDLQLAKQMAIDDHNPNALVIATIAQAKLLGLDKPQPKDVTPVSNPTVIRLVAGVSANDASQAYRDIMEAK
;
A
#
# COMPACT_ATOMS: atom_id res chain seq x y z
N MET A 1 -22.81 11.35 -7.01
CA MET A 1 -21.92 10.55 -7.86
C MET A 1 -21.01 9.74 -6.93
N ARG A 2 -20.94 8.42 -7.12
CA ARG A 2 -20.02 7.55 -6.38
C ARG A 2 -18.64 7.69 -7.02
N LEU A 3 -17.57 7.72 -6.23
CA LEU A 3 -16.22 7.66 -6.79
C LEU A 3 -16.03 6.28 -7.44
N PRO A 4 -15.50 6.23 -8.68
CA PRO A 4 -15.14 4.96 -9.32
C PRO A 4 -14.11 4.22 -8.48
N ASP A 5 -14.26 2.91 -8.40
CA ASP A 5 -13.29 2.05 -7.73
C ASP A 5 -12.12 1.69 -8.67
N ILE A 6 -11.12 0.97 -8.14
CA ILE A 6 -9.95 0.56 -8.93
C ILE A 6 -10.34 -0.30 -10.13
N ASN A 7 -11.41 -1.10 -10.03
CA ASN A 7 -11.84 -1.97 -11.11
C ASN A 7 -12.51 -1.14 -12.22
N ASP A 8 -13.33 -0.16 -11.84
CA ASP A 8 -13.93 0.81 -12.77
C ASP A 8 -12.82 1.55 -13.55
N LEU A 9 -11.80 2.05 -12.85
CA LEU A 9 -10.64 2.74 -13.45
C LEU A 9 -9.83 1.84 -14.41
N ILE A 10 -9.65 0.55 -14.06
CA ILE A 10 -8.95 -0.41 -14.92
C ILE A 10 -9.76 -0.71 -16.18
N GLN A 11 -11.09 -0.88 -16.07
CA GLN A 11 -11.97 -1.12 -17.21
C GLN A 11 -11.97 0.06 -18.18
N ASP A 12 -12.10 1.28 -17.66
CA ASP A 12 -12.05 2.50 -18.49
C ASP A 12 -10.72 2.63 -19.25
N LEU A 13 -9.61 2.31 -18.60
CA LEU A 13 -8.28 2.32 -19.24
C LEU A 13 -8.11 1.20 -20.27
N GLN A 14 -8.69 0.02 -20.05
CA GLN A 14 -8.69 -1.05 -21.06
C GLN A 14 -9.49 -0.64 -22.29
N LEU A 15 -10.63 0.02 -22.10
CA LEU A 15 -11.44 0.56 -23.18
C LEU A 15 -10.69 1.68 -23.93
N ALA A 16 -10.06 2.61 -23.21
CA ALA A 16 -9.20 3.64 -23.81
C ALA A 16 -8.05 3.07 -24.63
N LYS A 17 -7.44 1.97 -24.15
CA LYS A 17 -6.41 1.25 -24.89
C LYS A 17 -6.94 0.63 -26.18
N GLN A 18 -8.13 0.04 -26.15
CA GLN A 18 -8.76 -0.53 -27.35
C GLN A 18 -9.06 0.56 -28.39
N MET A 19 -9.64 1.68 -27.95
CA MET A 19 -9.88 2.83 -28.85
C MET A 19 -8.58 3.36 -29.45
N ALA A 20 -7.50 3.44 -28.67
CA ALA A 20 -6.19 3.86 -29.18
C ALA A 20 -5.59 2.89 -30.22
N ILE A 21 -5.87 1.59 -30.10
CA ILE A 21 -5.49 0.57 -31.10
C ILE A 21 -6.32 0.77 -32.38
N ASP A 22 -7.64 0.93 -32.24
CA ASP A 22 -8.55 1.09 -33.36
C ASP A 22 -8.24 2.37 -34.17
N ASP A 23 -7.95 3.47 -33.47
CA ASP A 23 -7.56 4.77 -34.07
C ASP A 23 -6.11 4.80 -34.57
N HIS A 24 -5.34 3.72 -34.44
CA HIS A 24 -3.92 3.66 -34.79
C HIS A 24 -3.12 4.82 -34.15
N ASN A 25 -3.43 5.16 -32.90
CA ASN A 25 -2.80 6.23 -32.15
C ASN A 25 -1.78 5.68 -31.15
N PRO A 26 -0.50 5.51 -31.54
CA PRO A 26 0.52 4.94 -30.68
C PRO A 26 0.80 5.79 -29.44
N ASN A 27 0.62 7.12 -29.51
CA ASN A 27 0.82 8.00 -28.36
C ASN A 27 -0.24 7.75 -27.29
N ALA A 28 -1.51 7.62 -27.69
CA ALA A 28 -2.59 7.29 -26.76
C ALA A 28 -2.41 5.90 -26.14
N LEU A 29 -1.93 4.92 -26.92
CA LEU A 29 -1.63 3.58 -26.45
C LEU A 29 -0.53 3.58 -25.37
N VAL A 30 0.56 4.33 -25.59
CA VAL A 30 1.65 4.47 -24.62
C VAL A 30 1.16 5.12 -23.33
N ILE A 31 0.36 6.18 -23.42
CA ILE A 31 -0.19 6.87 -22.25
C ILE A 31 -1.11 5.95 -21.44
N ALA A 32 -2.02 5.22 -22.10
CA ALA A 32 -2.90 4.26 -21.44
C ALA A 32 -2.11 3.14 -20.74
N THR A 33 -1.04 2.66 -21.37
CA THR A 33 -0.16 1.61 -20.81
C THR A 33 0.58 2.12 -19.58
N ILE A 34 1.12 3.34 -19.61
CA ILE A 34 1.78 3.97 -18.47
C ILE A 34 0.79 4.19 -17.32
N ALA A 35 -0.43 4.64 -17.62
CA ALA A 35 -1.47 4.83 -16.61
C ALA A 35 -1.85 3.51 -15.94
N GLN A 36 -1.99 2.41 -16.70
CA GLN A 36 -2.20 1.07 -16.16
C GLN A 36 -1.04 0.64 -15.25
N ALA A 37 0.22 0.84 -15.67
CA ALA A 37 1.38 0.51 -14.85
C ALA A 37 1.43 1.31 -13.53
N LYS A 38 1.04 2.59 -13.55
CA LYS A 38 0.96 3.44 -12.36
C LYS A 38 -0.15 3.00 -11.39
N LEU A 39 -1.33 2.65 -11.90
CA LEU A 39 -2.43 2.14 -11.08
C LEU A 39 -2.11 0.80 -10.42
N LEU A 40 -1.47 -0.11 -11.16
CA LEU A 40 -1.03 -1.41 -10.65
C LEU A 40 0.21 -1.31 -9.75
N GLY A 41 0.81 -0.13 -9.60
CA GLY A 41 2.01 0.08 -8.82
C GLY A 41 3.27 -0.56 -9.43
N LEU A 42 3.24 -0.93 -10.71
CA LEU A 42 4.40 -1.49 -11.44
C LEU A 42 5.49 -0.43 -11.67
N ASP A 43 5.11 0.85 -11.65
CA ASP A 43 6.02 2.01 -11.72
C ASP A 43 6.76 2.27 -10.39
N LYS A 44 6.33 1.65 -9.29
CA LYS A 44 6.96 1.84 -7.99
C LYS A 44 8.12 0.85 -7.80
N PRO A 45 9.21 1.25 -7.14
CA PRO A 45 10.23 0.29 -6.71
C PRO A 45 9.55 -0.75 -5.83
N GLN A 46 9.51 -1.99 -6.32
CA GLN A 46 9.12 -3.13 -5.50
C GLN A 46 10.07 -3.17 -4.31
N PRO A 47 9.59 -3.25 -3.06
CA PRO A 47 10.47 -3.46 -1.93
C PRO A 47 11.19 -4.80 -2.13
N LYS A 48 12.43 -4.75 -2.59
CA LYS A 48 13.35 -5.89 -2.50
C LYS A 48 13.59 -6.10 -1.01
N ASP A 49 13.37 -7.32 -0.55
CA ASP A 49 13.70 -7.77 0.80
C ASP A 49 12.91 -7.09 1.93
N VAL A 50 11.58 -6.97 1.78
CA VAL A 50 10.72 -6.96 2.97
C VAL A 50 10.68 -8.38 3.53
N THR A 51 11.64 -8.70 4.40
CA THR A 51 11.42 -9.79 5.35
C THR A 51 10.18 -9.41 6.16
N PRO A 52 9.11 -10.24 6.14
CA PRO A 52 8.00 -10.02 7.05
C PRO A 52 8.62 -10.03 8.45
N VAL A 53 8.49 -8.92 9.18
CA VAL A 53 8.89 -8.90 10.59
C VAL A 53 7.94 -9.88 11.27
N SER A 54 8.41 -11.11 11.49
CA SER A 54 7.62 -12.23 12.00
C SER A 54 7.07 -11.97 13.40
N ASN A 55 7.60 -10.94 14.08
CA ASN A 55 7.17 -10.50 15.39
C ASN A 55 6.86 -8.99 15.36
N PRO A 56 5.60 -8.58 15.13
CA PRO A 56 5.22 -7.18 15.27
C PRO A 56 5.59 -6.70 16.68
N THR A 57 6.36 -5.62 16.78
CA THR A 57 6.64 -4.99 18.08
C THR A 57 5.34 -4.38 18.59
N VAL A 58 4.77 -4.96 19.65
CA VAL A 58 3.58 -4.43 20.31
C VAL A 58 3.98 -3.17 21.09
N ILE A 59 3.71 -2.00 20.52
CA ILE A 59 3.83 -0.73 21.25
C ILE A 59 2.55 -0.56 22.09
N ARG A 60 2.61 -0.92 23.38
CA ARG A 60 1.51 -0.65 24.32
C ARG A 60 1.63 0.80 24.79
N LEU A 61 0.81 1.69 24.25
CA LEU A 61 0.68 3.06 24.77
C LEU A 61 0.00 3.02 26.14
N VAL A 62 0.77 3.09 27.22
CA VAL A 62 0.24 3.13 28.58
C VAL A 62 -0.07 4.59 28.94
N ALA A 63 -1.24 5.08 28.52
CA ALA A 63 -1.71 6.39 28.94
C ALA A 63 -2.24 6.30 30.39
N GLY A 64 -1.73 7.16 31.28
CA GLY A 64 -2.32 7.38 32.62
C GLY A 64 -1.89 6.43 33.74
N VAL A 65 -0.81 5.67 33.58
CA VAL A 65 -0.21 4.90 34.70
C VAL A 65 0.63 5.81 35.60
N SER A 66 0.52 5.60 36.91
CA SER A 66 1.42 6.25 37.86
C SER A 66 2.86 5.80 37.60
N ALA A 67 3.86 6.59 37.98
CA ALA A 67 5.27 6.25 37.77
C ALA A 67 5.64 4.86 38.35
N ASN A 68 4.93 4.41 39.37
CA ASN A 68 5.12 3.10 39.99
C ASN A 68 4.61 1.96 39.09
N ASP A 69 3.44 2.13 38.48
CA ASP A 69 2.83 1.10 37.62
C ASP A 69 3.59 0.96 36.29
N ALA A 70 4.10 2.08 35.75
CA ALA A 70 4.99 2.06 34.59
C ALA A 70 6.32 1.32 34.89
N SER A 71 6.86 1.50 36.10
CA SER A 71 8.10 0.85 36.52
C SER A 71 7.92 -0.66 36.70
N GLN A 72 6.77 -1.11 37.23
CA GLN A 72 6.47 -2.54 37.35
C GLN A 72 6.24 -3.19 35.98
N ALA A 73 5.49 -2.53 35.10
CA ALA A 73 5.31 -3.02 33.74
C ALA A 73 6.65 -3.17 32.99
N TYR A 74 7.61 -2.27 33.22
CA TYR A 74 8.96 -2.40 32.66
C TYR A 74 9.74 -3.60 33.24
N ARG A 75 9.63 -3.84 34.56
CA ARG A 75 10.28 -4.99 35.21
C ARG A 75 9.72 -6.31 34.70
N ASP A 76 8.40 -6.44 34.61
CA ASP A 76 7.75 -7.67 34.13
C ASP A 76 8.17 -8.02 32.69
N ILE A 77 8.35 -7.00 31.83
CA ILE A 77 8.84 -7.20 30.44
C ILE A 77 10.31 -7.63 30.43
N MET A 78 11.13 -7.15 31.37
CA MET A 78 12.56 -7.47 31.45
C MET A 78 12.84 -8.83 32.11
N GLU A 79 12.00 -9.27 33.06
CA GLU A 79 12.10 -10.59 33.72
C GLU A 79 11.46 -11.73 32.89
N ALA A 80 10.54 -11.41 31.97
CA ALA A 80 9.92 -12.41 31.08
C ALA A 80 10.81 -12.87 29.89
N LYS A 81 12.11 -12.51 29.90
CA LYS A 81 13.14 -12.96 28.96
C LYS A 81 14.10 -13.96 29.62
#